data_AF-A0A376JL86-F1
#
_entry.id   AF-A0A376JL86-F1
#
_cell.length_a   1.000
_cell.length_b   1.000
_cell.length_c   1.000
_cell.angle_alpha   90.00
_cell.angle_beta   90.00
_cell.angle_gamma   90.00
#
_symmetry.space_group_name_H-M   'P 1'
#
loop_
_entity.id
_entity.type
_entity.pdbx_description
1 polymer ?
#
loop_
_entity_poly.entity_id
_entity_poly.type
_entity_poly.pdbx_seq_one_letter_code
_entity_poly.pdbx_strand_id
1 'polypeptide(L)' 'MKPDDLIGAWACSDCHAEIDRRTRILDNKDARLYHLEGVIRTQAILLKEGKIKP' A
#
# COMPACT_ATOMS: atom_id res chain seq x y z
N MET A 1 -15.40 6.42 -8.03
CA MET A 1 -14.80 7.45 -7.15
C MET A 1 -13.38 7.01 -6.85
N LYS A 2 -12.37 7.87 -7.06
CA LYS A 2 -10.98 7.53 -6.75
C LYS A 2 -10.81 7.46 -5.22
N PRO A 3 -10.17 6.42 -4.66
CA PRO A 3 -9.83 6.39 -3.23
C PRO A 3 -8.88 7.54 -2.85
N ASP A 4 -8.84 7.89 -1.56
CA ASP A 4 -7.89 8.88 -1.04
C ASP A 4 -6.44 8.38 -1.21
N ASP A 5 -5.50 9.25 -1.55
CA ASP A 5 -4.10 8.83 -1.74
C ASP A 5 -3.45 8.40 -0.41
N LEU A 6 -3.99 8.79 0.75
CA LEU A 6 -3.53 8.35 2.07
C LEU A 6 -3.74 6.85 2.31
N ILE A 7 -4.67 6.20 1.62
CA ILE A 7 -4.87 4.74 1.70
C ILE A 7 -4.07 3.99 0.62
N GLY A 8 -3.15 4.66 -0.06
CA GLY A 8 -2.19 4.08 -0.99
C GLY A 8 -0.90 3.61 -0.31
N ALA A 9 -0.25 2.63 -0.92
CA ALA A 9 1.08 2.16 -0.53
C ALA A 9 2.08 2.38 -1.66
N TRP A 10 3.30 2.82 -1.33
CA TRP A 10 4.40 2.74 -2.28
C TRP A 10 4.77 1.26 -2.51
N ALA A 11 4.79 0.86 -3.78
CA ALA A 11 5.04 -0.51 -4.20
C ALA A 11 5.83 -0.54 -5.52
N CYS A 12 6.63 -1.60 -5.73
CA CYS A 12 7.17 -1.90 -7.05
C CYS A 12 6.05 -2.44 -7.96
N SER A 13 6.34 -2.59 -9.26
CA SER A 13 5.39 -3.09 -10.26
C SER A 13 4.75 -4.42 -9.86
N ASP A 14 5.56 -5.36 -9.38
CA ASP A 14 5.14 -6.73 -9.14
C ASP A 14 4.29 -6.82 -7.88
N CYS A 15 4.70 -6.13 -6.82
CA CYS A 15 3.89 -6.01 -5.60
C CYS A 15 2.56 -5.31 -5.89
N HIS A 16 2.57 -4.25 -6.71
CA HIS A 16 1.34 -3.55 -7.10
C HIS A 16 0.41 -4.47 -7.90
N ALA A 17 0.95 -5.29 -8.80
CA ALA A 17 0.16 -6.28 -9.54
C ALA A 17 -0.46 -7.33 -8.61
N GLU A 18 0.29 -7.80 -7.61
CA GLU A 18 -0.17 -8.83 -6.67
C GLU A 18 -1.26 -8.31 -5.73
N ILE A 19 -1.11 -7.12 -5.13
CA ILE A 19 -2.12 -6.56 -4.21
C ILE A 19 -3.41 -6.15 -4.95
N ASP A 20 -3.30 -5.74 -6.21
CA ASP A 20 -4.44 -5.48 -7.10
C ASP A 20 -5.11 -6.76 -7.61
N ARG A 21 -4.55 -7.94 -7.28
CA ARG A 21 -5.00 -9.26 -7.74
C ARG A 21 -4.92 -9.45 -9.26
N ARG A 22 -4.02 -8.72 -9.94
CA ARG A 22 -3.67 -8.95 -11.36
C ARG A 22 -2.88 -10.26 -11.49
N THR A 23 -2.07 -10.55 -10.49
CA THR A 23 -1.49 -11.87 -10.22
C THR A 23 -2.12 -12.48 -8.95
N ARG A 24 -1.93 -13.77 -8.73
CA ARG A 24 -2.46 -14.52 -7.57
C ARG A 24 -1.41 -15.48 -7.02
N ILE A 25 -0.22 -14.96 -6.80
CA ILE A 25 0.94 -15.71 -6.27
C ILE A 25 0.74 -15.99 -4.78
N LEU A 26 0.17 -15.03 -4.05
CA LEU A 26 -0.13 -15.10 -2.62
C LEU A 26 -1.62 -15.34 -2.37
N ASP A 27 -1.93 -15.85 -1.17
CA ASP A 27 -3.30 -15.86 -0.66
C ASP A 27 -3.83 -14.42 -0.57
N ASN A 28 -5.14 -14.26 -0.78
CA ASN A 28 -5.76 -12.94 -0.76
C ASN A 28 -5.69 -12.27 0.63
N LYS A 29 -5.68 -13.03 1.72
CA LYS A 29 -5.54 -12.47 3.07
C LYS A 29 -4.15 -11.88 3.26
N ASP A 30 -3.12 -12.60 2.84
CA ASP A 30 -1.73 -12.15 2.93
C ASP A 30 -1.48 -10.94 2.05
N ALA A 31 -1.97 -10.95 0.80
CA ALA A 31 -1.87 -9.81 -0.11
C ALA A 31 -2.52 -8.54 0.48
N ARG A 32 -3.68 -8.67 1.13
CA ARG A 32 -4.36 -7.55 1.80
C ARG A 32 -3.61 -7.08 3.05
N LEU A 33 -3.06 -8.00 3.84
CA LEU A 33 -2.25 -7.67 5.02
C LEU A 33 -1.01 -6.89 4.61
N TYR A 34 -0.26 -7.37 3.61
CA TYR A 34 0.96 -6.73 3.13
C TYR A 34 0.69 -5.37 2.48
N HIS A 35 -0.46 -5.21 1.81
CA HIS A 35 -0.88 -3.90 1.34
C HIS A 35 -1.05 -2.91 2.51
N LEU A 36 -1.78 -3.30 3.56
CA LEU A 36 -1.99 -2.45 4.73
C LEU A 36 -0.68 -2.09 5.42
N GLU A 37 0.22 -3.06 5.61
CA GLU A 37 1.56 -2.80 6.15
C GLU A 37 2.35 -1.82 5.27
N GLY A 38 2.19 -1.90 3.95
CA GLY A 38 2.75 -0.95 2.98
C GLY A 38 2.17 0.45 3.12
N VAL A 39 0.85 0.59 3.33
CA VAL A 39 0.18 1.87 3.59
C VAL A 39 0.76 2.51 4.86
N ILE A 40 0.84 1.76 5.96
CA ILE A 40 1.36 2.27 7.24
C ILE A 40 2.81 2.72 7.11
N ARG A 41 3.67 1.95 6.43
CA ARG A 41 5.07 2.33 6.17
C ARG A 41 5.16 3.60 5.30
N THR A 42 4.30 3.72 4.29
CA THR A 42 4.25 4.91 3.43
C THR A 42 3.84 6.15 4.23
N GLN A 43 2.78 6.06 5.03
CA GLN A 43 2.34 7.16 5.90
C GLN A 43 3.42 7.56 6.91
N ALA A 44 4.12 6.58 7.52
CA ALA A 44 5.21 6.86 8.44
C ALA A 44 6.36 7.64 7.78
N ILE A 45 6.71 7.32 6.53
CA ILE A 45 7.70 8.07 5.76
C ILE A 45 7.19 9.48 5.47
N LEU A 46 5.94 9.63 5.01
CA LEU A 46 5.35 10.94 4.71
C LEU A 46 5.23 11.83 5.96
N LEU A 47 4.96 11.27 7.13
CA LEU A 47 5.01 11.98 8.42
C LEU A 47 6.42 12.48 8.71
N LYS A 48 7.44 11.61 8.55
CA LYS A 48 8.85 11.97 8.74
C LYS A 48 9.32 13.04 7.76
N GLU A 49 8.80 13.05 6.54
CA GLU A 49 9.07 14.07 5.52
C GLU A 49 8.24 15.35 5.70
N GLY A 50 7.30 15.39 6.66
CA GLY A 50 6.41 16.53 6.88
C GLY A 50 5.39 16.77 5.77
N LYS A 51 5.10 15.75 4.96
CA LYS A 51 4.12 15.83 3.86
C LYS A 51 2.68 15.70 4.33
N ILE A 52 2.48 15.01 5.45
CA ILE A 52 1.19 14.81 6.09
C ILE A 52 1.29 15.11 7.58
N LYS A 53 0.16 15.37 8.23
CA LYS A 53 0.08 15.66 9.66
C LYS A 53 -0.43 14.42 10.42
N PRO A 54 -0.05 14.26 11.71
CA PRO A 54 -0.63 13.24 12.58
C PRO A 54 -2.15 13.40 12.74
#